data_AF-A0A3D2C798-F1
#
_entry.id   AF-A0A3D2C798-F1
#
_cell.length_a   1.000
_cell.length_b   1.000
_cell.length_c   1.000
_cell.angle_alpha   90.00
_cell.angle_beta   90.00
_cell.angle_gamma   90.00
#
_symmetry.space_group_name_H-M   'P 1'
#
loop_
_entity.id
_entity.type
_entity.pdbx_description
1 polymer ?
#
loop_
_entity_poly.entity_id
_entity_poly.type
_entity_poly.pdbx_seq_one_letter_code
_entity_poly.pdbx_strand_id
1 'polypeptide(L)'
;MSGIGTVVKRQPTSYAHFTLPEACFEDVVSLAMAWTLGLPPFQKYRTNRKRSGVPPTLTIGQVRDEVIFDDGHLLLRAYGDDALWAVQFRHPQRNRAQIVWETLVLVDRSEGTTEFNQLTTRTSRRGSFTASRAALVTQLIERFGAQLGDRLLAGEPDVLDQSSAVDSYVRGVLLDPNRSLPVVVVSRPHGSGEPLVDPRALARCMAGSGLVVELTSARVSYAWSDALETHGLESKLDCYDGAVRQYLPGLAERPGLRRHRLYMRSRLAALPEAHRMETVAGAFLWDSVGPRIPEILEDVEALWDGEE
;
A
#
# COMPACT_ATOMS: atom_id res chain seq x y z
N MET A 1 -18.64 -7.04 -36.12
CA MET A 1 -17.56 -7.42 -35.17
C MET A 1 -17.23 -6.20 -34.33
N SER A 2 -17.95 -6.05 -33.21
CA SER A 2 -17.72 -5.00 -32.23
C SER A 2 -16.45 -5.33 -31.43
N GLY A 3 -15.50 -4.38 -31.42
CA GLY A 3 -14.26 -4.52 -30.67
C GLY A 3 -14.56 -4.67 -29.18
N ILE A 4 -14.07 -5.75 -28.58
CA ILE A 4 -14.03 -5.92 -27.13
C ILE A 4 -13.08 -4.84 -26.61
N GLY A 5 -13.63 -3.70 -26.22
CA GLY A 5 -12.88 -2.65 -25.55
C GLY A 5 -12.26 -3.25 -24.29
N THR A 6 -10.93 -3.37 -24.27
CA THR A 6 -10.20 -3.74 -23.05
C THR A 6 -10.57 -2.74 -21.97
N VAL A 7 -11.38 -3.17 -20.99
CA VAL A 7 -11.70 -2.37 -19.81
C VAL A 7 -10.39 -1.96 -19.15
N VAL A 8 -10.09 -0.67 -19.21
CA VAL A 8 -8.94 -0.08 -18.55
C VAL A 8 -9.23 -0.10 -17.05
N LYS A 9 -8.56 -1.00 -16.31
CA LYS A 9 -8.70 -1.08 -14.85
C LYS A 9 -7.67 -0.15 -14.19
N ARG A 10 -8.10 0.57 -13.14
CA ARG A 10 -7.21 1.27 -12.22
C ARG A 10 -6.53 0.23 -11.32
N GLN A 11 -5.22 0.10 -11.47
CA GLN A 11 -4.39 -0.83 -10.72
C GLN A 11 -3.71 -0.05 -9.58
N PRO A 12 -3.91 -0.41 -8.30
CA PRO A 12 -3.18 0.23 -7.21
C PRO A 12 -1.70 -0.11 -7.33
N THR A 13 -0.87 0.91 -7.16
CA THR A 13 0.60 0.81 -7.12
C THR A 13 1.15 1.17 -5.74
N SER A 14 0.41 1.93 -4.95
CA SER A 14 0.66 2.09 -3.52
C SER A 14 -0.64 2.44 -2.82
N TYR A 15 -0.77 1.98 -1.59
CA TYR A 15 -1.83 2.37 -0.68
C TYR A 15 -1.23 2.51 0.71
N ALA A 16 -1.71 3.47 1.48
CA ALA A 16 -1.34 3.59 2.88
C ALA A 16 -2.47 4.26 3.65
N HIS A 17 -2.78 3.72 4.81
CA HIS A 17 -3.76 4.29 5.74
C HIS A 17 -3.27 4.06 7.17
N PHE A 18 -3.04 5.14 7.91
CA PHE A 18 -2.50 5.12 9.27
C PHE A 18 -2.74 6.45 9.99
N THR A 19 -2.52 6.45 11.30
CA THR A 19 -2.50 7.66 12.14
C THR A 19 -1.07 8.08 12.45
N LEU A 20 -0.89 9.37 12.76
CA LEU A 20 0.37 10.02 13.06
C LEU A 20 0.20 10.77 14.41
N PRO A 21 0.34 10.08 15.55
CA PRO A 21 0.02 10.65 16.86
C PRO A 21 0.94 11.80 17.27
N GLU A 22 2.16 11.85 16.75
CA GLU A 22 3.13 12.91 17.06
C GLU A 22 3.12 14.04 16.02
N ALA A 23 2.36 13.91 14.94
CA ALA A 23 2.30 14.92 13.89
C ALA A 23 1.12 15.86 14.10
N CYS A 24 1.36 17.17 13.98
CA CYS A 24 0.27 18.10 13.79
C CYS A 24 -0.19 18.07 12.32
N PHE A 25 -1.49 18.29 12.10
CA PHE A 25 -2.13 18.32 10.79
C PHE A 25 -1.36 19.16 9.77
N GLU A 26 -0.93 20.36 10.19
CA GLU A 26 -0.24 21.34 9.35
C GLU A 26 1.09 20.83 8.80
N ASP A 27 1.83 20.06 9.60
CA ASP A 27 3.11 19.49 9.19
C ASP A 27 2.91 18.39 8.13
N VAL A 28 1.87 17.57 8.30
CA VAL A 28 1.52 16.50 7.37
C VAL A 28 1.04 17.08 6.04
N VAL A 29 0.12 18.05 6.09
CA VAL A 29 -0.38 18.77 4.91
C VAL A 29 0.76 19.49 4.19
N SER A 30 1.64 20.18 4.93
CA SER A 30 2.83 20.83 4.35
C SER A 30 3.75 19.84 3.62
N LEU A 31 4.00 18.66 4.20
CA LEU A 31 4.83 17.64 3.57
C LEU A 31 4.16 17.03 2.34
N ALA A 32 2.85 16.79 2.39
CA ALA A 32 2.07 16.29 1.26
C ALA A 32 2.04 17.29 0.09
N MET A 33 1.85 18.59 0.38
CA MET A 33 1.94 19.66 -0.62
C MET A 33 3.34 19.74 -1.23
N ALA A 34 4.40 19.63 -0.41
CA ALA A 34 5.77 19.58 -0.91
C ALA A 34 5.98 18.39 -1.85
N TRP A 35 5.40 17.21 -1.53
CA TRP A 35 5.43 16.03 -2.39
C TRP A 35 4.69 16.25 -3.72
N THR A 36 3.51 16.86 -3.68
CA THR A 36 2.69 17.19 -4.85
C THR A 36 3.45 18.12 -5.80
N LEU A 37 4.08 19.17 -5.26
CA LEU A 37 4.83 20.16 -6.02
C LEU A 37 6.26 19.72 -6.37
N GLY A 38 6.76 18.65 -5.76
CA GLY A 38 8.15 18.20 -5.90
C GLY A 38 9.16 19.17 -5.27
N LEU A 39 8.78 19.83 -4.18
CA LEU A 39 9.64 20.72 -3.38
C LEU A 39 10.45 19.89 -2.37
N PRO A 40 11.52 20.43 -1.74
CA PRO A 40 12.27 19.70 -0.71
C PRO A 40 11.34 19.07 0.35
N PRO A 41 11.57 17.80 0.78
CA PRO A 41 12.69 16.91 0.41
C PRO A 41 12.49 16.14 -0.92
N PHE A 42 11.39 16.38 -1.63
CA PHE A 42 10.94 15.68 -2.83
C PHE A 42 11.46 16.26 -4.16
N GLN A 43 12.58 16.99 -4.12
CA GLN A 43 13.17 17.72 -5.25
C GLN A 43 13.38 16.85 -6.50
N LYS A 44 13.71 15.56 -6.30
CA LYS A 44 13.89 14.58 -7.37
C LYS A 44 12.65 14.39 -8.26
N TYR A 45 11.46 14.74 -7.75
CA TYR A 45 10.21 14.68 -8.51
C TYR A 45 9.90 15.97 -9.26
N ARG A 46 10.51 17.13 -8.92
CA ARG A 46 10.17 18.45 -9.50
C ARG A 46 10.17 18.45 -11.02
N THR A 47 11.22 17.90 -11.63
CA THR A 47 11.34 17.83 -13.09
C THR A 47 10.22 17.01 -13.72
N ASN A 48 9.82 15.91 -13.07
CA ASN A 48 8.71 15.10 -13.54
C ASN A 48 7.38 15.82 -13.34
N ARG A 49 7.16 16.50 -12.20
CA ARG A 49 5.94 17.30 -11.95
C ARG A 49 5.76 18.39 -13.01
N LYS A 50 6.80 19.18 -13.29
CA LYS A 50 6.77 20.21 -14.35
C LYS A 50 6.46 19.62 -15.73
N ARG A 51 7.04 18.47 -16.07
CA ARG A 51 6.79 17.77 -17.34
C ARG A 51 5.39 17.17 -17.43
N SER A 52 4.81 16.78 -16.30
CA SER A 52 3.41 16.36 -16.20
C SER A 52 2.42 17.52 -16.21
N GLY A 53 2.88 18.77 -16.37
CA GLY A 53 2.03 19.96 -16.48
C GLY A 53 1.85 20.76 -15.19
N VAL A 54 2.42 20.33 -14.05
CA VAL A 54 2.28 21.08 -12.79
C VAL A 54 2.87 22.48 -12.97
N PRO A 55 2.08 23.57 -12.81
CA PRO A 55 2.57 24.92 -13.07
C PRO A 55 3.78 25.23 -12.19
N PRO A 56 4.88 25.77 -12.75
CA PRO A 56 6.08 26.06 -11.97
C PRO A 56 5.85 27.18 -10.94
N THR A 57 4.86 28.04 -11.19
CA THR A 57 4.41 29.14 -10.35
C THR A 57 3.47 28.71 -9.23
N LEU A 58 2.97 27.46 -9.26
CA LEU A 58 2.04 26.97 -8.25
C LEU A 58 2.72 26.94 -6.87
N THR A 59 2.12 27.63 -5.92
CA THR A 59 2.63 27.79 -4.54
C THR A 59 1.98 26.81 -3.59
N ILE A 60 2.57 26.66 -2.39
CA ILE A 60 2.00 25.83 -1.32
C ILE A 60 0.62 26.36 -0.90
N GLY A 61 0.47 27.68 -0.68
CA GLY A 61 -0.82 28.26 -0.27
C GLY A 61 -1.96 27.99 -1.25
N GLN A 62 -1.68 28.06 -2.56
CA GLN A 62 -2.68 27.71 -3.57
C GLN A 62 -3.10 26.23 -3.51
N VAL A 63 -2.18 25.31 -3.23
CA VAL A 63 -2.52 23.88 -3.09
C VAL A 63 -3.20 23.60 -1.74
N ARG A 64 -3.01 24.47 -0.74
CA ARG A 64 -3.63 24.34 0.57
C ARG A 64 -5.12 24.67 0.49
N ASP A 65 -5.45 25.87 0.01
CA ASP A 65 -6.75 26.47 0.24
C ASP A 65 -7.78 25.95 -0.78
N GLU A 66 -7.49 26.11 -2.08
CA GLU A 66 -8.28 25.49 -3.14
C GLU A 66 -7.53 25.60 -4.46
N VAL A 67 -7.52 24.51 -5.23
CA VAL A 67 -6.99 24.55 -6.59
C VAL A 67 -7.73 23.58 -7.48
N ILE A 68 -8.10 24.06 -8.67
CA ILE A 68 -8.59 23.20 -9.76
C ILE A 68 -7.79 23.54 -11.01
N PHE A 69 -6.94 22.61 -11.42
CA PHE A 69 -6.32 22.61 -12.75
C PHE A 69 -6.76 21.36 -13.50
N ASP A 70 -7.42 21.57 -14.64
CA ASP A 70 -7.76 20.52 -15.59
C ASP A 70 -7.48 21.04 -17.01
N ASP A 71 -6.52 20.42 -17.70
CA ASP A 71 -6.21 20.70 -19.11
C ASP A 71 -6.47 19.49 -20.02
N GLY A 72 -7.21 18.49 -19.51
CA GLY A 72 -7.47 17.21 -20.19
C GLY A 72 -6.33 16.19 -20.10
N HIS A 73 -5.11 16.60 -19.72
CA HIS A 73 -3.98 15.71 -19.51
C HIS A 73 -3.55 15.66 -18.05
N LEU A 74 -3.59 16.79 -17.36
CA LEU A 74 -3.34 16.95 -15.94
C LEU A 74 -4.67 17.23 -15.23
N LEU A 75 -4.88 16.53 -14.12
CA LEU A 75 -5.79 16.96 -13.07
C LEU A 75 -4.99 17.26 -11.81
N LEU A 76 -5.18 18.44 -11.24
CA LEU A 76 -4.79 18.74 -9.87
C LEU A 76 -5.98 19.41 -9.19
N ARG A 77 -6.59 18.69 -8.24
CA ARG A 77 -7.63 19.22 -7.36
C ARG A 77 -7.10 19.19 -5.95
N ALA A 78 -7.21 20.29 -5.22
CA ALA A 78 -7.00 20.27 -3.78
C ALA A 78 -8.11 21.05 -3.09
N TYR A 79 -8.45 20.57 -1.91
CA TYR A 79 -9.41 21.15 -0.99
C TYR A 79 -8.77 21.11 0.40
N GLY A 80 -8.95 22.16 1.18
CA GLY A 80 -8.44 22.21 2.54
C GLY A 80 -9.22 23.16 3.41
N ASP A 81 -9.66 22.67 4.55
CA ASP A 81 -10.00 23.51 5.69
C ASP A 81 -9.05 23.19 6.87
N ASP A 82 -9.42 23.63 8.07
CA ASP A 82 -8.62 23.41 9.27
C ASP A 82 -8.67 21.96 9.81
N ALA A 83 -9.58 21.12 9.31
CA ALA A 83 -9.77 19.75 9.78
C ALA A 83 -9.42 18.71 8.72
N LEU A 84 -9.65 19.00 7.45
CA LEU A 84 -9.52 18.06 6.35
C LEU A 84 -8.77 18.71 5.20
N TRP A 85 -7.81 17.99 4.64
CA TRP A 85 -7.13 18.38 3.41
C TRP A 85 -7.01 17.20 2.46
N ALA A 86 -7.40 17.42 1.21
CA ALA A 86 -7.39 16.43 0.16
C ALA A 86 -6.67 16.96 -1.08
N VAL A 87 -5.92 16.10 -1.77
CA VAL A 87 -5.42 16.39 -3.11
C VAL A 87 -5.57 15.19 -4.04
N GLN A 88 -6.12 15.43 -5.22
CA GLN A 88 -6.10 14.52 -6.35
C GLN A 88 -5.14 15.02 -7.42
N PHE A 89 -4.18 14.17 -7.79
CA PHE A 89 -3.22 14.45 -8.83
C PHE A 89 -3.22 13.34 -9.88
N ARG A 90 -3.66 13.65 -11.10
CA ARG A 90 -3.76 12.71 -12.22
C ARG A 90 -2.95 13.20 -13.41
N HIS A 91 -2.13 12.35 -14.01
CA HIS A 91 -1.33 12.73 -15.18
C HIS A 91 -0.97 11.51 -16.05
N PRO A 92 -0.74 11.68 -17.37
CA PRO A 92 -0.23 10.62 -18.21
C PRO A 92 1.22 10.25 -17.84
N GLN A 93 1.58 9.01 -18.13
CA GLN A 93 2.96 8.58 -18.13
C GLN A 93 3.68 9.22 -19.32
N ARG A 94 4.84 9.83 -19.06
CA ARG A 94 5.65 10.62 -19.99
C ARG A 94 5.73 10.08 -21.43
N ASN A 95 5.94 8.78 -21.61
CA ASN A 95 6.16 8.16 -22.93
C ASN A 95 4.99 7.27 -23.37
N ARG A 96 3.90 7.26 -22.62
CA ARG A 96 2.74 6.37 -22.81
C ARG A 96 1.48 7.06 -22.29
N ALA A 97 0.90 7.96 -23.08
CA ALA A 97 -0.28 8.74 -22.69
C ALA A 97 -1.50 7.88 -22.29
N GLN A 98 -1.58 6.65 -22.80
CA GLN A 98 -2.60 5.67 -22.42
C GLN A 98 -2.44 5.11 -20.99
N ILE A 99 -1.26 5.25 -20.40
CA ILE A 99 -1.01 4.95 -18.99
C ILE A 99 -1.19 6.24 -18.22
N VAL A 100 -2.23 6.31 -17.40
CA VAL A 100 -2.56 7.46 -16.58
C VAL A 100 -2.29 7.07 -15.14
N TRP A 101 -1.54 7.90 -14.44
CA TRP A 101 -1.30 7.80 -13.01
C TRP A 101 -2.27 8.72 -12.29
N GLU A 102 -2.75 8.29 -11.14
CA GLU A 102 -3.62 9.05 -10.27
C GLU A 102 -3.16 8.83 -8.84
N THR A 103 -2.99 9.90 -8.07
CA THR A 103 -2.73 9.83 -6.64
C THR A 103 -3.74 10.68 -5.90
N LEU A 104 -4.38 10.07 -4.91
CA LEU A 104 -5.15 10.72 -3.89
C LEU A 104 -4.33 10.75 -2.60
N VAL A 105 -4.33 11.89 -1.95
CA VAL A 105 -3.88 12.05 -0.56
C VAL A 105 -4.99 12.72 0.21
N LEU A 106 -5.31 12.17 1.37
CA LEU A 106 -6.25 12.71 2.34
C LEU A 106 -5.52 12.80 3.68
N VAL A 107 -5.68 13.94 4.33
CA VAL A 107 -5.17 14.21 5.67
C VAL A 107 -6.34 14.72 6.49
N ASP A 108 -6.62 14.07 7.60
CA ASP A 108 -7.72 14.41 8.49
C ASP A 108 -7.20 14.64 9.92
N ARG A 109 -7.72 15.66 10.59
CA ARG A 109 -7.49 15.95 12.00
C ARG A 109 -8.56 15.24 12.82
N SER A 110 -8.22 14.04 13.29
CA SER A 110 -9.11 13.21 14.11
C SER A 110 -8.66 13.22 15.58
N GLU A 111 -9.55 13.58 16.52
CA GLU A 111 -9.40 13.44 17.99
C GLU A 111 -7.97 13.49 18.59
N GLY A 112 -7.18 14.52 18.22
CA GLY A 112 -5.83 14.72 18.76
C GLY A 112 -4.70 13.95 18.05
N THR A 113 -5.00 13.28 16.94
CA THR A 113 -4.05 12.68 16.00
C THR A 113 -4.27 13.22 14.58
N THR A 114 -3.31 12.95 13.70
CA THR A 114 -3.48 13.21 12.26
C THR A 114 -3.63 11.88 11.53
N GLU A 115 -4.75 11.68 10.86
CA GLU A 115 -4.99 10.53 10.01
C GLU A 115 -4.50 10.81 8.58
N PHE A 116 -3.83 9.84 7.98
CA PHE A 116 -3.27 9.94 6.64
C PHE A 116 -3.73 8.78 5.78
N ASN A 117 -4.26 9.08 4.60
CA ASN A 117 -4.61 8.10 3.59
C ASN A 117 -4.01 8.52 2.24
N GLN A 118 -3.34 7.58 1.57
CA GLN A 118 -2.85 7.76 0.22
C GLN A 118 -3.22 6.56 -0.64
N LEU A 119 -3.78 6.82 -1.82
CA LEU A 119 -3.97 5.83 -2.87
C LEU A 119 -3.30 6.31 -4.15
N THR A 120 -2.37 5.54 -4.69
CA THR A 120 -1.84 5.75 -6.04
C THR A 120 -2.27 4.61 -6.94
N THR A 121 -2.92 4.95 -8.06
CA THR A 121 -3.30 4.00 -9.10
C THR A 121 -2.65 4.34 -10.42
N ARG A 122 -2.60 3.34 -11.30
CA ARG A 122 -2.30 3.54 -12.71
C ARG A 122 -3.31 2.80 -13.58
N THR A 123 -3.60 3.32 -14.76
CA THR A 123 -4.29 2.52 -15.76
C THR A 123 -3.37 1.39 -16.22
N SER A 124 -3.87 0.15 -16.20
CA SER A 124 -3.08 -0.99 -16.64
C SER A 124 -3.89 -2.00 -17.44
N ARG A 125 -3.18 -2.79 -18.24
CA ARG A 125 -3.73 -4.02 -18.81
C ARG A 125 -3.83 -5.08 -17.71
N ARG A 126 -4.88 -5.89 -17.76
CA ARG A 126 -5.15 -6.96 -16.78
C ARG A 126 -3.89 -7.81 -16.51
N GLY A 127 -3.53 -7.97 -15.24
CA GLY A 127 -2.42 -8.83 -14.80
C GLY A 127 -1.04 -8.18 -14.73
N SER A 128 -0.91 -6.87 -15.03
CA SER A 128 0.35 -6.13 -14.84
C SER A 128 0.44 -5.52 -13.44
N PHE A 129 0.80 -6.35 -12.47
CA PHE A 129 1.00 -5.93 -11.09
C PHE A 129 2.35 -5.22 -10.92
N THR A 130 2.31 -4.03 -10.32
CA THR A 130 3.51 -3.35 -9.83
C THR A 130 3.12 -2.61 -8.56
N ALA A 131 3.96 -2.66 -7.56
CA ALA A 131 3.92 -1.74 -6.43
C ALA A 131 5.11 -0.79 -6.49
N SER A 132 4.97 0.35 -5.84
CA SER A 132 6.02 1.33 -5.62
C SER A 132 6.05 1.72 -4.16
N ARG A 133 7.26 1.98 -3.64
CA ARG A 133 7.43 2.63 -2.34
C ARG A 133 7.03 4.11 -2.45
N ALA A 134 5.95 4.48 -1.78
CA ALA A 134 5.48 5.87 -1.76
C ALA A 134 6.43 6.71 -0.89
N ALA A 135 7.19 7.62 -1.52
CA ALA A 135 8.18 8.42 -0.79
C ALA A 135 7.56 9.34 0.27
N LEU A 136 6.33 9.82 0.05
CA LEU A 136 5.59 10.60 1.05
C LEU A 136 5.34 9.75 2.31
N VAL A 137 4.79 8.54 2.13
CA VAL A 137 4.58 7.57 3.22
C VAL A 137 5.87 7.28 3.98
N THR A 138 6.97 7.01 3.28
CA THR A 138 8.26 6.77 3.93
C THR A 138 8.70 7.96 4.79
N GLN A 139 8.59 9.19 4.28
CA GLN A 139 8.98 10.38 5.02
C GLN A 139 8.07 10.67 6.21
N LEU A 140 6.77 10.38 6.11
CA LEU A 140 5.84 10.52 7.23
C LEU A 140 6.18 9.54 8.36
N ILE A 141 6.38 8.26 8.02
CA ILE A 141 6.76 7.22 8.99
C ILE A 141 8.09 7.57 9.68
N GLU A 142 9.11 7.94 8.90
CA GLU A 142 10.44 8.26 9.43
C GLU A 142 10.45 9.51 10.33
N ARG A 143 9.63 10.51 10.02
CA ARG A 143 9.65 11.81 10.70
C ARG A 143 8.76 11.87 11.93
N PHE A 144 7.60 11.22 11.88
CA PHE A 144 6.57 11.40 12.90
C PHE A 144 6.22 10.10 13.64
N GLY A 145 6.71 8.95 13.17
CA GLY A 145 6.15 7.66 13.56
C GLY A 145 4.72 7.51 13.04
N ALA A 146 4.34 6.29 12.66
CA ALA A 146 2.98 6.02 12.20
C ALA A 146 2.39 4.84 12.97
N GLN A 147 1.08 4.87 13.20
CA GLN A 147 0.35 3.84 13.91
C GLN A 147 -0.81 3.32 13.07
N LEU A 148 -1.09 2.03 13.24
CA LEU A 148 -2.27 1.38 12.73
C LEU A 148 -2.96 0.70 13.91
N GLY A 149 -4.04 1.33 14.40
CA GLY A 149 -4.55 1.01 15.73
C GLY A 149 -3.42 1.17 16.75
N ASP A 150 -3.21 0.16 17.59
CA ASP A 150 -2.16 0.18 18.61
C ASP A 150 -0.76 -0.20 18.10
N ARG A 151 -0.62 -0.45 16.78
CA ARG A 151 0.63 -0.97 16.22
C ARG A 151 1.47 0.10 15.56
N LEU A 152 2.73 0.24 15.99
CA LEU A 152 3.72 1.07 15.31
C LEU A 152 4.08 0.49 13.93
N LEU A 153 3.97 1.32 12.89
CA LEU A 153 4.43 1.03 11.54
C LEU A 153 5.87 1.53 11.37
N ALA A 154 6.84 0.63 11.49
CA ALA A 154 8.26 0.94 11.26
C ALA A 154 8.72 0.69 9.81
N GLY A 155 7.85 0.13 8.95
CA GLY A 155 8.26 -0.34 7.63
C GLY A 155 9.21 -1.54 7.66
N GLU A 156 9.28 -2.24 8.79
CA GLU A 156 10.08 -3.45 9.01
C GLU A 156 9.16 -4.66 9.22
N PRO A 157 9.62 -5.88 8.89
CA PRO A 157 8.84 -7.09 9.09
C PRO A 157 8.86 -7.50 10.56
N ASP A 158 7.78 -8.15 11.01
CA ASP A 158 7.83 -8.93 12.23
C ASP A 158 8.69 -10.16 11.99
N VAL A 159 9.62 -10.44 12.90
CA VAL A 159 10.53 -11.58 12.76
C VAL A 159 10.10 -12.65 13.74
N LEU A 160 9.63 -13.80 13.23
CA LEU A 160 9.36 -14.98 14.03
C LEU A 160 10.54 -15.93 13.92
N ASP A 161 11.33 -16.00 15.00
CA ASP A 161 12.54 -16.83 15.09
C ASP A 161 12.39 -18.03 16.03
N GLN A 162 11.35 -18.04 16.85
CA GLN A 162 11.05 -19.12 17.79
C GLN A 162 9.66 -19.69 17.53
N SER A 163 9.55 -21.02 17.44
CA SER A 163 8.28 -21.73 17.28
C SER A 163 7.27 -21.40 18.39
N SER A 164 7.73 -21.12 19.61
CA SER A 164 6.88 -20.77 20.76
C SER A 164 6.14 -19.43 20.60
N ALA A 165 6.63 -18.53 19.74
CA ALA A 165 5.99 -17.24 19.48
C ALA A 165 4.92 -17.32 18.37
N VAL A 166 4.84 -18.44 17.64
CA VAL A 166 4.01 -18.53 16.44
C VAL A 166 2.51 -18.61 16.77
N ASP A 167 2.11 -19.43 17.74
CA ASP A 167 0.70 -19.55 18.13
C ASP A 167 0.12 -18.23 18.63
N SER A 168 0.85 -17.52 19.48
CA SER A 168 0.43 -16.21 19.99
C SER A 168 0.32 -15.17 18.88
N TYR A 169 1.22 -15.20 17.90
CA TYR A 169 1.14 -14.33 16.73
C TYR A 169 -0.07 -14.66 15.84
N VAL A 170 -0.30 -15.93 15.56
CA VAL A 170 -1.46 -16.37 14.75
C VAL A 170 -2.76 -15.94 15.45
N ARG A 171 -2.91 -16.23 16.73
CA ARG A 171 -4.11 -15.87 17.50
C ARG A 171 -4.30 -14.36 17.63
N GLY A 172 -3.24 -13.64 18.01
CA GLY A 172 -3.32 -12.23 18.39
C GLY A 172 -3.21 -11.24 17.23
N VAL A 173 -2.67 -11.65 16.08
CA VAL A 173 -2.47 -10.76 14.92
C VAL A 173 -3.16 -11.31 13.69
N LEU A 174 -2.90 -12.56 13.31
CA LEU A 174 -3.44 -13.10 12.06
C LEU A 174 -4.97 -13.27 12.13
N LEU A 175 -5.46 -13.80 13.24
CA LEU A 175 -6.86 -14.14 13.49
C LEU A 175 -7.63 -13.07 14.26
N ASP A 176 -7.01 -11.93 14.56
CA ASP A 176 -7.71 -10.81 15.17
C ASP A 176 -8.90 -10.39 14.28
N PRO A 177 -10.14 -10.46 14.78
CA PRO A 177 -11.33 -10.08 14.01
C PRO A 177 -11.35 -8.58 13.67
N ASN A 178 -10.63 -7.74 14.42
CA ASN A 178 -10.56 -6.30 14.21
C ASN A 178 -9.43 -5.89 13.23
N ARG A 179 -8.64 -6.85 12.74
CA ARG A 179 -7.55 -6.56 11.81
C ARG A 179 -8.09 -6.04 10.47
N SER A 180 -7.74 -4.81 10.12
CA SER A 180 -8.12 -4.17 8.86
C SER A 180 -7.12 -4.40 7.71
N LEU A 181 -5.87 -4.77 8.00
CA LEU A 181 -4.82 -4.95 7.01
C LEU A 181 -4.47 -6.41 6.75
N PRO A 182 -4.05 -6.79 5.52
CA PRO A 182 -3.52 -8.11 5.26
C PRO A 182 -2.21 -8.37 6.02
N VAL A 183 -1.95 -9.65 6.34
CA VAL A 183 -0.66 -10.15 6.83
C VAL A 183 0.01 -10.89 5.69
N VAL A 184 1.26 -10.58 5.41
CA VAL A 184 2.05 -11.20 4.34
C VAL A 184 3.23 -11.93 4.96
N VAL A 185 3.19 -13.26 4.86
CA VAL A 185 4.20 -14.13 5.43
C VAL A 185 5.22 -14.49 4.36
N VAL A 186 6.50 -14.27 4.66
CA VAL A 186 7.66 -14.71 3.88
C VAL A 186 8.33 -15.83 4.65
N SER A 187 8.32 -17.05 4.11
CA SER A 187 9.08 -18.15 4.69
C SER A 187 10.49 -18.22 4.11
N ARG A 188 11.42 -18.81 4.85
CA ARG A 188 12.73 -19.18 4.31
C ARG A 188 12.69 -20.54 3.61
N PRO A 189 13.51 -20.76 2.56
CA PRO A 189 13.66 -22.08 1.97
C PRO A 189 14.23 -23.09 2.96
N HIS A 190 14.02 -24.38 2.70
CA HIS A 190 14.76 -25.40 3.45
C HIS A 190 16.27 -25.23 3.22
N GLY A 191 17.06 -25.36 4.30
CA GLY A 191 18.50 -25.14 4.30
C GLY A 191 18.90 -23.69 4.65
N SER A 192 20.11 -23.28 4.26
CA SER A 192 20.70 -21.98 4.58
C SER A 192 20.47 -20.91 3.50
N GLY A 193 19.41 -21.04 2.71
CA GLY A 193 19.13 -20.12 1.60
C GLY A 193 18.36 -18.89 2.03
N GLU A 194 18.58 -17.77 1.35
CA GLU A 194 17.78 -16.56 1.51
C GLU A 194 16.43 -16.67 0.76
N PRO A 195 15.38 -15.97 1.23
CA PRO A 195 14.14 -15.85 0.50
C PRO A 195 14.36 -15.08 -0.81
N LEU A 196 13.61 -15.45 -1.86
CA LEU A 196 13.72 -14.78 -3.17
C LEU A 196 13.13 -13.35 -3.17
N VAL A 197 12.33 -13.03 -2.15
CA VAL A 197 11.75 -11.72 -1.88
C VAL A 197 12.25 -11.28 -0.51
N ASP A 198 12.98 -10.17 -0.45
CA ASP A 198 13.45 -9.58 0.80
C ASP A 198 12.26 -9.11 1.67
N PRO A 199 12.05 -9.68 2.87
CA PRO A 199 10.98 -9.29 3.78
C PRO A 199 11.01 -7.81 4.14
N ARG A 200 12.20 -7.21 4.31
CA ARG A 200 12.34 -5.79 4.67
C ARG A 200 11.98 -4.89 3.50
N ALA A 201 12.42 -5.23 2.30
CA ALA A 201 12.01 -4.49 1.11
C ALA A 201 10.49 -4.57 0.88
N LEU A 202 9.89 -5.74 1.14
CA LEU A 202 8.45 -5.94 1.05
C LEU A 202 7.70 -5.12 2.12
N ALA A 203 8.16 -5.13 3.38
CA ALA A 203 7.57 -4.36 4.48
C ALA A 203 7.56 -2.86 4.17
N ARG A 204 8.68 -2.31 3.69
CA ARG A 204 8.75 -0.91 3.23
C ARG A 204 7.83 -0.61 2.06
N CYS A 205 7.60 -1.58 1.16
CA CYS A 205 6.69 -1.40 0.04
C CYS A 205 5.21 -1.48 0.43
N MET A 206 4.90 -2.21 1.50
CA MET A 206 3.53 -2.42 2.00
C MET A 206 3.23 -1.59 3.25
N ALA A 207 4.11 -0.66 3.63
CA ALA A 207 3.91 0.20 4.80
C ALA A 207 2.56 0.95 4.68
N GLY A 208 1.70 0.79 5.69
CA GLY A 208 0.34 1.33 5.70
C GLY A 208 -0.71 0.53 4.91
N SER A 209 -0.34 -0.56 4.22
CA SER A 209 -1.28 -1.40 3.43
C SER A 209 -1.19 -2.90 3.72
N GLY A 210 -0.22 -3.34 4.52
CA GLY A 210 -0.12 -4.70 5.03
C GLY A 210 1.00 -4.85 6.04
N LEU A 211 0.86 -5.86 6.90
CA LEU A 211 1.92 -6.30 7.81
C LEU A 211 2.74 -7.38 7.11
N VAL A 212 4.07 -7.34 7.26
CA VAL A 212 4.95 -8.39 6.73
C VAL A 212 5.57 -9.16 7.88
N VAL A 213 5.62 -10.48 7.75
CA VAL A 213 6.17 -11.39 8.76
C VAL A 213 7.19 -12.29 8.09
N GLU A 214 8.37 -12.42 8.68
CA GLU A 214 9.39 -13.36 8.28
C GLU A 214 9.38 -14.59 9.19
N LEU A 215 9.28 -15.78 8.59
CA LEU A 215 9.52 -17.05 9.28
C LEU A 215 10.98 -17.45 9.04
N THR A 216 11.83 -17.32 10.06
CA THR A 216 13.29 -17.37 9.87
C THR A 216 13.85 -18.79 9.69
N SER A 217 13.03 -19.83 9.81
CA SER A 217 13.47 -21.21 9.60
C SER A 217 12.33 -22.15 9.20
N ALA A 218 12.69 -23.33 8.69
CA ALA A 218 11.74 -24.40 8.41
C ALA A 218 10.97 -24.81 9.68
N ARG A 219 11.62 -24.82 10.86
CA ARG A 219 10.98 -25.14 12.14
C ARG A 219 9.90 -24.12 12.52
N VAL A 220 10.12 -22.83 12.24
CA VAL A 220 9.11 -21.79 12.44
C VAL A 220 7.98 -21.93 11.41
N SER A 221 8.29 -22.31 10.17
CA SER A 221 7.28 -22.59 9.15
C SER A 221 6.38 -23.76 9.53
N TYR A 222 6.93 -24.86 10.04
CA TYR A 222 6.12 -25.97 10.56
C TYR A 222 5.20 -25.53 11.70
N ALA A 223 5.74 -24.80 12.69
CA ALA A 223 4.95 -24.25 13.79
C ALA A 223 3.85 -23.28 13.30
N TRP A 224 4.07 -22.60 12.17
CA TRP A 224 3.05 -21.77 11.53
C TRP A 224 1.91 -22.62 10.99
N SER A 225 2.19 -23.66 10.20
CA SER A 225 1.16 -24.63 9.77
C SER A 225 0.41 -25.25 10.94
N ASP A 226 1.12 -25.73 11.96
CA ASP A 226 0.50 -26.36 13.14
C ASP A 226 -0.43 -25.38 13.86
N ALA A 227 -0.03 -24.12 14.00
CA ALA A 227 -0.87 -23.08 14.59
C ALA A 227 -2.13 -22.81 13.74
N LEU A 228 -2.00 -22.71 12.41
CA LEU A 228 -3.17 -22.55 11.53
C LEU A 228 -4.16 -23.71 11.72
N GLU A 229 -3.68 -24.96 11.72
CA GLU A 229 -4.52 -26.14 11.91
C GLU A 229 -5.16 -26.19 13.31
N THR A 230 -4.39 -25.82 14.35
CA THR A 230 -4.89 -25.73 15.73
C THR A 230 -6.07 -24.77 15.86
N HIS A 231 -6.05 -23.68 15.07
CA HIS A 231 -7.13 -22.70 15.01
C HIS A 231 -8.19 -23.00 13.93
N GLY A 232 -8.26 -24.25 13.46
CA GLY A 232 -9.32 -24.75 12.58
C GLY A 232 -9.22 -24.33 11.12
N LEU A 233 -8.06 -23.85 10.67
CA LEU A 233 -7.82 -23.50 9.27
C LEU A 233 -7.31 -24.68 8.46
N GLU A 234 -7.57 -24.67 7.15
CA GLU A 234 -7.08 -25.70 6.24
C GLU A 234 -5.55 -25.70 6.15
N SER A 235 -4.93 -26.88 6.21
CA SER A 235 -3.47 -27.07 6.05
C SER A 235 -2.89 -26.45 4.77
N LYS A 236 -3.71 -26.35 3.71
CA LYS A 236 -3.35 -25.71 2.43
C LYS A 236 -3.17 -24.19 2.53
N LEU A 237 -3.49 -23.56 3.67
CA LEU A 237 -3.23 -22.15 3.92
C LEU A 237 -1.80 -21.86 4.37
N ASP A 238 -0.95 -22.87 4.58
CA ASP A 238 0.42 -22.70 5.05
C ASP A 238 1.35 -21.94 4.07
N CYS A 239 2.48 -21.44 4.59
CA CYS A 239 3.54 -20.74 3.88
C CYS A 239 4.92 -21.30 4.28
N TYR A 240 5.54 -22.05 3.38
CA TYR A 240 6.79 -22.78 3.64
C TYR A 240 7.74 -22.76 2.43
N ASP A 241 8.98 -23.23 2.64
CA ASP A 241 10.01 -23.44 1.61
C ASP A 241 10.29 -22.23 0.70
N GLY A 242 10.43 -21.04 1.29
CA GLY A 242 10.74 -19.84 0.51
C GLY A 242 9.53 -19.26 -0.23
N ALA A 243 8.32 -19.67 0.14
CA ALA A 243 7.09 -19.11 -0.37
C ALA A 243 6.76 -17.76 0.28
N VAL A 244 5.87 -17.02 -0.37
CA VAL A 244 5.27 -15.80 0.16
C VAL A 244 3.75 -15.90 0.06
N ARG A 245 3.04 -15.70 1.17
CA ARG A 245 1.58 -15.79 1.22
C ARG A 245 0.95 -14.56 1.85
N GLN A 246 -0.13 -14.07 1.25
CA GLN A 246 -0.97 -13.04 1.83
C GLN A 246 -2.22 -13.65 2.47
N TYR A 247 -2.52 -13.20 3.69
CA TYR A 247 -3.73 -13.49 4.43
C TYR A 247 -4.56 -12.21 4.58
N LEU A 248 -5.60 -12.06 3.76
CA LEU A 248 -6.56 -10.95 3.89
C LEU A 248 -7.34 -11.02 5.24
N PRO A 249 -7.86 -9.88 5.73
CA PRO A 249 -8.77 -9.82 6.88
C PRO A 249 -9.94 -10.82 6.82
N GLY A 250 -10.51 -11.20 7.97
CA GLY A 250 -11.60 -12.19 8.02
C GLY A 250 -11.19 -13.59 7.53
N LEU A 251 -9.95 -14.00 7.84
CA LEU A 251 -9.40 -15.31 7.44
C LEU A 251 -10.24 -16.47 7.99
N ALA A 252 -10.64 -16.41 9.26
CA ALA A 252 -11.43 -17.45 9.91
C ALA A 252 -12.82 -17.65 9.26
N GLU A 253 -13.46 -16.56 8.84
CA GLU A 253 -14.80 -16.60 8.23
C GLU A 253 -14.77 -17.03 6.76
N ARG A 254 -13.68 -16.68 6.05
CA ARG A 254 -13.56 -16.89 4.60
C ARG A 254 -12.18 -17.45 4.25
N PRO A 255 -11.86 -18.71 4.64
CA PRO A 255 -10.53 -19.31 4.50
C PRO A 255 -10.17 -19.73 3.07
N GLY A 256 -10.98 -19.38 2.08
CA GLY A 256 -10.85 -19.88 0.71
C GLY A 256 -9.46 -19.63 0.11
N LEU A 257 -8.76 -20.70 -0.27
CA LEU A 257 -7.35 -20.67 -0.73
C LEU A 257 -7.05 -19.64 -1.82
N ARG A 258 -8.00 -19.41 -2.74
CA ARG A 258 -7.81 -18.46 -3.86
C ARG A 258 -7.84 -16.99 -3.42
N ARG A 259 -8.44 -16.70 -2.27
CA ARG A 259 -8.48 -15.37 -1.66
C ARG A 259 -7.16 -15.01 -1.00
N HIS A 260 -6.45 -16.00 -0.48
CA HIS A 260 -5.21 -15.86 0.26
C HIS A 260 -4.01 -16.23 -0.63
N ARG A 261 -3.62 -15.27 -1.49
CA ARG A 261 -2.66 -15.50 -2.57
C ARG A 261 -1.35 -16.08 -2.05
N LEU A 262 -0.90 -17.16 -2.71
CA LEU A 262 0.38 -17.81 -2.50
C LEU A 262 1.28 -17.68 -3.74
N TYR A 263 2.52 -17.28 -3.51
CA TYR A 263 3.63 -17.46 -4.43
C TYR A 263 4.57 -18.53 -3.89
N MET A 264 4.55 -19.71 -4.51
CA MET A 264 5.58 -20.73 -4.27
C MET A 264 6.93 -20.24 -4.79
N ARG A 265 8.03 -20.71 -4.19
CA ARG A 265 9.40 -20.35 -4.57
C ARG A 265 9.67 -20.56 -6.06
N SER A 266 9.19 -21.65 -6.65
CA SER A 266 9.32 -21.93 -8.10
C SER A 266 8.66 -20.85 -8.97
N ARG A 267 7.51 -20.35 -8.55
CA ARG A 267 6.80 -19.25 -9.24
C ARG A 267 7.52 -17.92 -9.06
N LEU A 268 8.11 -17.67 -7.90
CA LEU A 268 8.94 -16.47 -7.64
C LEU A 268 10.20 -16.48 -8.50
N ALA A 269 10.85 -17.65 -8.65
CA ALA A 269 12.04 -17.81 -9.48
C ALA A 269 11.77 -17.54 -10.96
N ALA A 270 10.55 -17.82 -11.44
CA ALA A 270 10.13 -17.52 -12.81
C ALA A 270 9.88 -16.02 -13.09
N LEU A 271 9.77 -15.20 -12.04
CA LEU A 271 9.66 -13.74 -12.20
C LEU A 271 11.05 -13.13 -12.45
N PRO A 272 11.17 -12.13 -13.34
CA PRO A 272 12.41 -11.37 -13.51
C PRO A 272 12.87 -10.80 -12.17
N GLU A 273 14.11 -11.08 -11.79
CA GLU A 273 14.66 -10.70 -10.47
C GLU A 273 14.49 -9.21 -10.16
N ALA A 274 14.80 -8.35 -11.12
CA ALA A 274 14.70 -6.90 -11.01
C ALA A 274 13.28 -6.38 -10.68
N HIS A 275 12.23 -7.15 -10.96
CA HIS A 275 10.84 -6.75 -10.76
C HIS A 275 10.07 -7.67 -9.81
N ARG A 276 10.73 -8.68 -9.25
CA ARG A 276 10.06 -9.74 -8.47
C ARG A 276 9.32 -9.15 -7.27
N MET A 277 9.99 -8.31 -6.48
CA MET A 277 9.39 -7.67 -5.31
C MET A 277 8.18 -6.81 -5.69
N GLU A 278 8.34 -5.91 -6.67
CA GLU A 278 7.29 -4.99 -7.11
C GLU A 278 6.07 -5.74 -7.67
N THR A 279 6.31 -6.86 -8.36
CA THR A 279 5.25 -7.71 -8.90
C THR A 279 4.47 -8.40 -7.78
N VAL A 280 5.17 -8.96 -6.79
CA VAL A 280 4.56 -9.64 -5.64
C VAL A 280 3.76 -8.65 -4.79
N ALA A 281 4.37 -7.53 -4.39
CA ALA A 281 3.71 -6.48 -3.64
C ALA A 281 2.52 -5.90 -4.41
N GLY A 282 2.65 -5.68 -5.72
CA GLY A 282 1.55 -5.17 -6.55
C GLY A 282 0.37 -6.13 -6.65
N ALA A 283 0.63 -7.44 -6.63
CA ALA A 283 -0.43 -8.45 -6.62
C ALA A 283 -1.14 -8.50 -5.26
N PHE A 284 -0.40 -8.33 -4.16
CA PHE A 284 -0.99 -8.25 -2.83
C PHE A 284 -1.79 -6.97 -2.62
N LEU A 285 -1.30 -5.83 -3.10
CA LEU A 285 -2.07 -4.57 -3.13
C LEU A 285 -3.34 -4.69 -3.96
N TRP A 286 -3.28 -5.37 -5.12
CA TRP A 286 -4.48 -5.62 -5.91
C TRP A 286 -5.52 -6.41 -5.13
N ASP A 287 -5.11 -7.47 -4.43
CA ASP A 287 -6.04 -8.34 -3.71
C ASP A 287 -6.67 -7.64 -2.49
N SER A 288 -5.94 -6.76 -1.81
CA SER A 288 -6.45 -6.04 -0.63
C SER A 288 -7.15 -4.71 -0.94
N VAL A 289 -6.67 -3.96 -1.94
CA VAL A 289 -7.14 -2.59 -2.24
C VAL A 289 -7.94 -2.54 -3.54
N GLY A 290 -7.59 -3.35 -4.54
CA GLY A 290 -8.22 -3.32 -5.87
C GLY A 290 -9.76 -3.34 -5.84
N PRO A 291 -10.41 -4.23 -5.06
CA PRO A 291 -11.87 -4.26 -4.91
C PRO A 291 -12.47 -3.00 -4.28
N ARG A 292 -11.69 -2.26 -3.47
CA ARG A 292 -12.12 -1.07 -2.72
C ARG A 292 -11.88 0.24 -3.46
N ILE A 293 -11.19 0.21 -4.61
CA ILE A 293 -10.86 1.44 -5.35
C ILE A 293 -12.11 2.27 -5.70
N PRO A 294 -13.21 1.70 -6.22
CA PRO A 294 -14.40 2.51 -6.53
C PRO A 294 -14.94 3.25 -5.31
N GLU A 295 -15.12 2.55 -4.19
CA GLU A 295 -15.56 3.10 -2.90
C GLU A 295 -14.63 4.21 -2.41
N ILE A 296 -13.31 3.97 -2.39
CA ILE A 296 -12.33 5.00 -1.97
C ILE A 296 -12.43 6.24 -2.86
N LEU A 297 -12.62 6.08 -4.17
CA LEU A 297 -12.74 7.22 -5.08
C LEU A 297 -14.05 7.97 -4.88
N GLU A 298 -15.16 7.26 -4.70
CA GLU A 298 -16.48 7.82 -4.43
C GLU A 298 -16.48 8.63 -3.11
N ASP A 299 -15.84 8.12 -2.06
CA ASP A 299 -15.70 8.83 -0.78
C ASP A 299 -14.99 10.17 -0.96
N VAL A 300 -13.93 10.21 -1.79
CA VAL A 300 -13.20 11.46 -2.03
C VAL A 300 -13.95 12.38 -2.98
N GLU A 301 -14.64 11.85 -4.00
CA GLU A 301 -15.53 12.63 -4.88
C GLU A 301 -16.63 13.32 -4.07
N ALA A 302 -17.23 12.65 -3.09
CA ALA A 302 -18.23 13.24 -2.19
C ALA A 302 -17.70 14.42 -1.36
N LEU A 303 -16.41 14.44 -1.03
CA LEU A 303 -15.79 15.59 -0.34
C LEU A 303 -15.78 16.86 -1.21
N TRP A 304 -15.67 16.70 -2.53
CA TRP A 304 -15.67 17.83 -3.47
C TRP A 304 -17.08 18.20 -3.95
N ASP A 305 -18.01 17.25 -4.01
CA ASP A 305 -19.39 17.48 -4.45
C ASP A 305 -20.31 17.95 -3.31
N GLY A 306 -19.88 17.84 -2.04
CA GLY A 306 -20.64 18.23 -0.84
C GLY A 306 -20.84 19.75 -0.64
N GLU A 307 -20.51 20.57 -1.64
CA GLU A 307 -20.74 22.02 -1.67
C GLU A 307 -22.03 22.40 -2.44
N GLU A 308 -23.19 21.89 -1.99
CA GLU A 308 -24.50 22.51 -2.30
C GLU A 308 -25.11 23.20 -1.07
#